data_AF-A0A954Z893-F1
#
_entry.id   AF-A0A954Z893-F1
#
_cell.length_a   1.000
_cell.length_b   1.000
_cell.length_c   1.000
_cell.angle_alpha   90.00
_cell.angle_beta   90.00
_cell.angle_gamma   90.00
#
_symmetry.space_group_name_H-M   'P 1'
#
loop_
_entity.id
_entity.type
_entity.pdbx_description
1 polymer ?
#
loop_
_entity_poly.entity_id
_entity_poly.type
_entity_poly.pdbx_seq_one_letter_code
_entity_poly.pdbx_strand_id
1 'polypeptide(L)'
;MSSYTAGPVPVPLPVLHIDQATGDVSIENPAGSSLSITGYTITSAAGSLDAGSFDSIAPASGFSVTTAIANEITESGTGAAISGGGALSLGAAWFKTPTRDLTFNYTLSGGTTAEGAIVYEGDAISRSDLNGDGSIDSADFATFVANHAKPLGVSDTIQSYLLGDLDGDLDNDRADFVLFKADFIAANGAAAFAALAGSVPEPTSFALLSLACLGGLRRRRNG
;
A
#
# COMPACT_ATOMS: atom_id res chain seq x y z
N MET A 1 -31.60 35.79 30.04
CA MET A 1 -30.68 35.29 29.01
C MET A 1 -29.99 34.07 29.60
N SER A 2 -30.41 32.86 29.21
CA SER A 2 -29.79 31.64 29.71
C SER A 2 -28.49 31.40 28.96
N SER A 3 -27.36 31.54 29.65
CA SER A 3 -26.05 31.13 29.13
C SER A 3 -26.01 29.61 29.08
N TYR A 4 -26.06 29.03 27.89
CA TYR A 4 -25.64 27.64 27.70
C TYR A 4 -24.13 27.61 27.88
N THR A 5 -23.67 27.14 29.04
CA THR A 5 -22.29 26.70 29.21
C THR A 5 -22.10 25.57 28.23
N ALA A 6 -21.32 25.79 27.16
CA ALA A 6 -20.88 24.69 26.31
C ALA A 6 -20.29 23.61 27.23
N GLY A 7 -20.69 22.35 27.02
CA GLY A 7 -20.08 21.24 27.75
C GLY A 7 -18.55 21.25 27.60
N PRO A 8 -17.82 20.50 28.44
CA PRO A 8 -16.37 20.42 28.32
C PRO A 8 -15.99 20.17 26.85
N VAL A 9 -15.11 21.03 26.32
CA VAL A 9 -14.55 20.85 24.98
C VAL A 9 -13.90 19.46 24.96
N PRO A 10 -14.27 18.56 24.03
CA PRO A 10 -13.63 17.28 23.91
C PRO A 10 -12.11 17.45 23.86
N VAL A 11 -11.37 16.70 24.67
CA VAL A 11 -9.91 16.71 24.60
C VAL A 11 -9.53 16.18 23.21
N PRO A 12 -8.78 16.94 22.40
CA PRO A 12 -8.37 16.46 21.08
C PRO A 12 -7.52 15.20 21.25
N LEU A 13 -7.92 14.12 20.57
CA LEU A 13 -7.27 12.81 20.64
C LEU A 13 -6.18 12.73 19.56
N PRO A 14 -5.09 11.96 19.78
CA PRO A 14 -4.16 11.62 18.73
C PRO A 14 -4.85 11.12 17.45
N VAL A 15 -4.31 11.53 16.31
CA VAL A 15 -4.79 11.14 14.97
C VAL A 15 -3.65 10.45 14.23
N LEU A 16 -3.92 9.31 13.60
CA LEU A 16 -2.97 8.65 12.71
C LEU A 16 -3.17 9.18 11.29
N HIS A 17 -2.15 9.79 10.72
CA HIS A 17 -2.14 10.28 9.34
C HIS A 17 -1.37 9.29 8.46
N ILE A 18 -1.91 9.00 7.29
CA ILE A 18 -1.30 8.17 6.26
C ILE A 18 -1.25 8.99 4.98
N ASP A 19 -0.06 9.35 4.54
CA ASP A 19 0.15 9.93 3.21
C ASP A 19 0.12 8.81 2.17
N GLN A 20 -0.91 8.80 1.32
CA GLN A 20 -1.07 7.72 0.35
C GLN A 20 -0.05 7.76 -0.80
N ALA A 21 0.55 8.93 -1.08
CA ALA A 21 1.53 9.04 -2.16
C ALA A 21 2.91 8.52 -1.72
N THR A 22 3.27 8.72 -0.45
CA THR A 22 4.59 8.30 0.08
C THR A 22 4.55 7.01 0.89
N GLY A 23 3.39 6.65 1.44
CA GLY A 23 3.25 5.57 2.42
C GLY A 23 3.63 6.00 3.84
N ASP A 24 3.96 7.28 4.04
CA ASP A 24 4.36 7.80 5.35
C ASP A 24 3.20 7.76 6.34
N VAL A 25 3.50 7.29 7.54
CA VAL A 25 2.57 7.22 8.67
C VAL A 25 3.06 8.14 9.78
N SER A 26 2.16 8.90 10.40
CA SER A 26 2.50 9.74 11.55
C SER A 26 1.37 9.83 12.58
N ILE A 27 1.73 10.07 13.83
CA ILE A 27 0.79 10.32 14.93
C ILE A 27 0.77 11.82 15.21
N GLU A 28 -0.32 12.50 14.86
CA GLU A 28 -0.54 13.92 15.14
C GLU A 28 -1.15 14.13 16.54
N ASN A 29 -0.70 15.18 17.22
CA ASN A 29 -1.42 15.78 18.32
C ASN A 29 -2.19 17.03 17.84
N PRO A 30 -3.52 16.95 17.62
CA PRO A 30 -4.29 18.08 17.14
C PRO A 30 -4.58 19.13 18.24
N ALA A 31 -4.22 18.86 19.50
CA ALA A 31 -4.44 19.81 20.59
C ALA A 31 -3.45 20.99 20.53
N GLY A 32 -3.83 22.13 21.12
CA GLY A 32 -2.91 23.27 21.28
C GLY A 32 -1.86 23.07 22.37
N SER A 33 -1.99 22.04 23.20
CA SER A 33 -1.04 21.68 24.28
C SER A 33 -0.31 20.39 23.94
N SER A 34 0.89 20.21 24.50
CA SER A 34 1.61 18.95 24.36
C SER A 34 0.85 17.78 25.01
N LEU A 35 0.85 16.62 24.35
CA LEU A 35 0.46 15.34 24.92
C LEU A 35 1.67 14.41 24.99
N SER A 36 1.62 13.40 25.85
CA SER A 36 2.65 12.36 25.92
C SER A 36 2.02 10.99 25.76
N ILE A 37 2.46 10.23 24.76
CA ILE A 37 2.07 8.83 24.57
C ILE A 37 3.08 7.91 25.28
N THR A 38 2.60 6.84 25.88
CA THR A 38 3.44 5.75 26.45
C THR A 38 3.31 4.46 25.66
N GLY A 39 2.45 4.43 24.64
CA GLY A 39 2.39 3.33 23.69
C GLY A 39 1.35 3.56 22.63
N TYR A 40 1.45 2.79 21.56
CA TYR A 40 0.47 2.73 20.48
C TYR A 40 0.48 1.35 19.83
N THR A 41 -0.65 1.02 19.21
CA THR A 41 -0.86 -0.18 18.40
C THR A 41 -1.59 0.23 17.14
N ILE A 42 -1.02 -0.11 15.99
CA ILE A 42 -1.63 0.03 14.67
C ILE A 42 -1.85 -1.39 14.15
N THR A 43 -3.06 -1.72 13.73
CA THR A 43 -3.35 -3.05 13.14
C THR A 43 -3.94 -2.93 11.75
N SER A 44 -3.77 -3.99 10.97
CA SER A 44 -4.39 -4.18 9.65
C SER A 44 -4.84 -5.63 9.51
N ALA A 45 -6.12 -5.83 9.18
CA ALA A 45 -6.65 -7.16 8.91
C ALA A 45 -6.13 -7.73 7.58
N ALA A 46 -5.87 -6.85 6.61
CA ALA A 46 -5.43 -7.19 5.27
C ALA A 46 -3.90 -7.31 5.11
N GLY A 47 -3.11 -6.85 6.10
CA GLY A 47 -1.65 -6.88 6.04
C GLY A 47 -1.01 -5.62 5.46
N SER A 48 -1.66 -4.47 5.59
CA SER A 48 -1.30 -3.20 4.94
C SER A 48 -0.05 -2.53 5.51
N LEU A 49 0.57 -3.04 6.58
CA LEU A 49 1.72 -2.40 7.23
C LEU A 49 3.05 -2.87 6.61
N ASP A 50 3.91 -1.92 6.25
CA ASP A 50 5.28 -2.20 5.82
C ASP A 50 6.23 -2.11 7.02
N ALA A 51 6.37 -3.23 7.73
CA ALA A 51 7.30 -3.33 8.86
C ALA A 51 8.78 -3.16 8.45
N GLY A 52 9.12 -3.32 7.17
CA GLY A 52 10.48 -3.11 6.66
C GLY A 52 10.85 -1.64 6.49
N SER A 53 9.85 -0.78 6.27
CA SER A 53 9.98 0.67 6.08
C SER A 53 9.54 1.49 7.31
N PHE A 54 9.11 0.81 8.38
CA PHE A 54 8.73 1.40 9.66
C PHE A 54 9.93 2.05 10.39
N ASP A 55 9.77 3.33 10.74
CA ASP A 55 10.72 4.09 11.55
C ASP A 55 10.28 4.10 13.03
N SER A 56 10.94 3.27 13.83
CA SER A 56 10.63 3.06 15.24
C SER A 56 10.96 4.28 16.10
N ILE A 57 10.11 4.62 17.07
CA ILE A 57 10.45 5.62 18.10
C ILE A 57 11.57 5.08 19.01
N ALA A 58 11.58 3.77 19.24
CA ALA A 58 12.57 3.13 20.08
C ALA A 58 14.01 3.42 19.60
N PRO A 59 14.98 3.59 20.53
CA PRO A 59 14.83 3.52 21.99
C PRO A 59 14.49 4.87 22.65
N ALA A 60 14.13 5.90 21.87
CA ALA A 60 13.86 7.23 22.42
C ALA A 60 12.72 7.17 23.44
N SER A 61 12.78 8.00 24.48
CA SER A 61 11.75 8.02 25.53
C SER A 61 11.48 6.65 26.19
N GLY A 62 12.49 5.77 26.21
CA GLY A 62 12.37 4.42 26.76
C GLY A 62 11.42 3.51 25.98
N PHE A 63 11.12 3.84 24.71
CA PHE A 63 10.30 3.01 23.85
C PHE A 63 11.01 1.72 23.47
N SER A 64 10.21 0.69 23.23
CA SER A 64 10.62 -0.60 22.70
C SER A 64 9.57 -1.11 21.73
N VAL A 65 10.03 -1.70 20.62
CA VAL A 65 9.18 -2.40 19.66
C VAL A 65 8.68 -3.68 20.31
N THR A 66 7.36 -3.79 20.45
CA THR A 66 6.69 -5.01 20.93
C THR A 66 6.35 -5.92 19.76
N THR A 67 5.88 -5.35 18.65
CA THR A 67 5.55 -6.08 17.43
C THR A 67 5.74 -5.15 16.23
N ALA A 68 6.28 -5.67 15.13
CA ALA A 68 6.39 -4.97 13.85
C ALA A 68 6.30 -6.02 12.72
N ILE A 69 5.07 -6.27 12.28
CA ILE A 69 4.71 -7.21 11.21
C ILE A 69 3.61 -6.58 10.34
N ALA A 70 3.26 -7.23 9.22
CA ALA A 70 2.28 -6.72 8.26
C ALA A 70 0.89 -6.42 8.85
N ASN A 71 0.48 -7.14 9.89
CA ASN A 71 -0.83 -6.97 10.52
C ASN A 71 -0.80 -6.14 11.80
N GLU A 72 0.37 -5.86 12.37
CA GLU A 72 0.49 -5.16 13.64
C GLU A 72 1.84 -4.45 13.81
N ILE A 73 1.80 -3.17 14.17
CA ILE A 73 2.92 -2.41 14.72
C ILE A 73 2.51 -1.94 16.11
N THR A 74 3.27 -2.35 17.13
CA THR A 74 3.05 -1.96 18.53
C THR A 74 4.37 -1.55 19.16
N GLU A 75 4.39 -0.35 19.75
CA GLU A 75 5.48 0.08 20.63
C GLU A 75 4.95 0.60 21.97
N SER A 76 5.76 0.46 23.01
CA SER A 76 5.49 1.03 24.33
C SER A 76 6.76 1.52 25.00
N GLY A 77 6.64 2.52 25.85
CA GLY A 77 7.76 3.16 26.55
C GLY A 77 7.32 3.98 27.75
N THR A 78 8.15 4.94 28.16
CA THR A 78 7.91 5.73 29.39
C THR A 78 7.29 7.10 29.14
N GLY A 79 7.33 7.59 27.90
CA GLY A 79 6.63 8.82 27.49
C GLY A 79 7.30 9.56 26.33
N ALA A 80 6.68 9.55 25.15
CA ALA A 80 7.07 10.36 24.00
C ALA A 80 6.15 11.58 23.90
N ALA A 81 6.72 12.77 24.08
CA ALA A 81 5.97 14.02 24.00
C ALA A 81 5.78 14.46 22.55
N ILE A 82 4.54 14.76 22.19
CA ILE A 82 4.17 15.36 20.91
C ILE A 82 3.70 16.79 21.22
N SER A 83 4.37 17.80 20.66
CA SER A 83 3.97 19.20 20.83
C SER A 83 2.54 19.43 20.33
N GLY A 84 1.86 20.47 20.83
CA GLY A 84 0.56 20.84 20.28
C GLY A 84 0.65 21.19 18.80
N GLY A 85 -0.18 20.58 17.96
CA GLY A 85 -0.10 20.66 16.50
C GLY A 85 1.14 20.00 15.89
N GLY A 86 1.91 19.24 16.67
CA GLY A 86 3.06 18.48 16.19
C GLY A 86 2.66 17.05 15.82
N ALA A 87 3.57 16.35 15.13
CA ALA A 87 3.41 14.96 14.76
C ALA A 87 4.69 14.16 15.03
N LEU A 88 4.52 12.86 15.24
CA LEU A 88 5.59 11.88 15.33
C LEU A 88 5.57 11.00 14.09
N SER A 89 6.62 11.05 13.28
CA SER A 89 6.74 10.19 12.10
C SER A 89 7.05 8.75 12.50
N LEU A 90 6.45 7.81 11.79
CA LEU A 90 6.70 6.37 11.86
C LEU A 90 7.28 5.84 10.54
N GLY A 91 7.73 6.73 9.65
CA GLY A 91 8.27 6.40 8.32
C GLY A 91 7.21 5.88 7.35
N ALA A 92 7.65 5.29 6.24
CA ALA A 92 6.81 4.75 5.18
C ALA A 92 6.18 3.40 5.56
N ALA A 93 5.53 3.34 6.72
CA ALA A 93 5.06 2.10 7.36
C ALA A 93 3.76 1.53 6.78
N TRP A 94 3.24 2.07 5.66
CA TRP A 94 2.04 1.58 4.99
C TRP A 94 2.32 1.27 3.52
N PHE A 95 1.89 0.08 3.07
CA PHE A 95 1.96 -0.27 1.66
C PHE A 95 0.96 0.58 0.87
N LYS A 96 1.47 1.22 -0.18
CA LYS A 96 0.69 2.03 -1.11
C LYS A 96 -0.29 1.17 -1.90
N THR A 97 -1.47 0.95 -1.32
CA THR A 97 -2.54 0.11 -1.89
C THR A 97 -3.91 0.79 -1.78
N PRO A 98 -4.94 0.31 -2.50
CA PRO A 98 -6.32 0.78 -2.32
C PRO A 98 -6.93 0.45 -0.95
N THR A 99 -6.28 -0.43 -0.16
CA THR A 99 -6.84 -0.95 1.09
C THR A 99 -6.63 0.02 2.24
N ARG A 100 -7.75 0.49 2.80
CA ARG A 100 -7.79 1.40 3.94
C ARG A 100 -8.45 0.74 5.15
N ASP A 101 -7.69 -0.11 5.83
CA ASP A 101 -8.20 -0.98 6.90
C ASP A 101 -7.48 -0.82 8.24
N LEU A 102 -6.65 0.22 8.38
CA LEU A 102 -5.90 0.43 9.61
C LEU A 102 -6.84 0.71 10.80
N THR A 103 -6.46 0.23 11.97
CA THR A 103 -7.00 0.69 13.25
C THR A 103 -5.86 1.24 14.11
N PHE A 104 -6.17 2.19 15.00
CA PHE A 104 -5.16 2.89 15.78
C PHE A 104 -5.60 3.04 17.23
N ASN A 105 -4.83 2.46 18.14
CA ASN A 105 -4.99 2.61 19.58
C ASN A 105 -3.74 3.26 20.18
N TYR A 106 -3.92 4.11 21.19
CA TYR A 106 -2.83 4.75 21.90
C TYR A 106 -3.05 4.71 23.41
N THR A 107 -1.96 4.86 24.16
CA THR A 107 -1.98 5.04 25.61
C THR A 107 -1.24 6.32 25.98
N LEU A 108 -1.86 7.18 26.79
CA LEU A 108 -1.26 8.41 27.30
C LEU A 108 -0.48 8.16 28.60
N SER A 109 0.40 9.09 28.98
CA SER A 109 1.20 9.02 30.22
C SER A 109 0.40 8.93 31.53
N GLY A 110 -0.91 9.18 31.50
CA GLY A 110 -1.84 8.93 32.61
C GLY A 110 -2.41 7.51 32.67
N GLY A 111 -2.01 6.63 31.75
CA GLY A 111 -2.53 5.26 31.61
C GLY A 111 -3.86 5.16 30.87
N THR A 112 -4.41 6.27 30.38
CA THR A 112 -5.63 6.28 29.56
C THR A 112 -5.34 5.68 28.19
N THR A 113 -6.08 4.64 27.83
CA THR A 113 -6.06 4.03 26.50
C THR A 113 -7.34 4.40 25.75
N ALA A 114 -7.21 4.71 24.46
CA ALA A 114 -8.34 4.98 23.58
C ALA A 114 -7.99 4.69 22.12
N GLU A 115 -9.02 4.55 21.30
CA GLU A 115 -8.91 4.50 19.85
C GLU A 115 -8.73 5.93 19.32
N GLY A 116 -7.74 6.13 18.45
CA GLY A 116 -7.50 7.41 17.78
C GLY A 116 -8.22 7.47 16.44
N ALA A 117 -8.40 8.68 15.92
CA ALA A 117 -8.91 8.84 14.56
C ALA A 117 -7.83 8.50 13.54
N ILE A 118 -8.24 8.16 12.32
CA ILE A 118 -7.34 7.86 11.21
C ILE A 118 -7.72 8.72 10.01
N VAL A 119 -6.73 9.30 9.35
CA VAL A 119 -6.88 10.13 8.17
C VAL A 119 -5.96 9.60 7.08
N TYR A 120 -6.53 9.22 5.94
CA TYR A 120 -5.81 8.94 4.71
C TYR A 120 -5.78 10.21 3.87
N GLU A 121 -4.59 10.72 3.60
CA GLU A 121 -4.33 11.96 2.88
C GLU A 121 -3.96 11.67 1.44
N GLY A 122 -4.19 12.64 0.55
CA GLY A 122 -3.96 12.50 -0.87
C GLY A 122 -5.03 11.71 -1.62
N ASP A 123 -4.76 11.48 -2.91
CA ASP A 123 -5.68 10.76 -3.79
C ASP A 123 -5.73 9.27 -3.44
N ALA A 124 -6.86 8.62 -3.73
CA ALA A 124 -6.97 7.18 -3.57
C ALA A 124 -6.11 6.46 -4.60
N ILE A 125 -5.36 5.47 -4.16
CA ILE A 125 -4.60 4.60 -5.06
C ILE A 125 -5.59 3.77 -5.88
N SER A 126 -5.38 3.77 -7.19
CA SER A 126 -6.19 2.96 -8.10
C SER A 126 -5.79 1.50 -8.00
N ARG A 127 -6.75 0.59 -8.18
CA ARG A 127 -6.51 -0.86 -8.12
C ARG A 127 -5.37 -1.34 -9.03
N SER A 128 -5.20 -0.73 -10.19
CA SER A 128 -4.17 -1.15 -11.15
C SER A 128 -2.88 -0.32 -11.08
N ASP A 129 -2.75 0.56 -10.09
CA ASP A 129 -1.53 1.30 -9.75
C ASP A 129 -0.78 0.46 -8.69
N LEU A 130 0.03 -0.48 -9.18
CA LEU A 130 0.69 -1.52 -8.39
C LEU A 130 1.96 -0.99 -7.70
N ASN A 131 2.55 0.08 -8.21
CA ASN A 131 3.71 0.74 -7.58
C ASN A 131 3.29 1.94 -6.69
N GLY A 132 2.01 2.32 -6.73
CA GLY A 132 1.41 3.39 -5.94
C GLY A 132 1.95 4.77 -6.28
N ASP A 133 2.34 5.03 -7.53
CA ASP A 133 2.90 6.32 -7.96
C ASP A 133 1.86 7.33 -8.48
N GLY A 134 0.58 6.93 -8.46
CA GLY A 134 -0.55 7.75 -8.88
C GLY A 134 -0.89 7.61 -10.36
N SER A 135 -0.16 6.77 -11.11
CA SER A 135 -0.42 6.49 -12.52
C SER A 135 -0.68 5.00 -12.75
N ILE A 136 -1.42 4.67 -13.81
CA ILE A 136 -1.51 3.29 -14.30
C ILE A 136 -0.72 3.26 -15.59
N ASP A 137 0.49 2.71 -15.58
CA ASP A 137 1.39 2.79 -16.72
C ASP A 137 2.17 1.49 -17.00
N SER A 138 3.26 1.61 -17.77
CA SER A 138 4.09 0.47 -18.15
C SER A 138 4.83 -0.17 -16.97
N ALA A 139 5.10 0.56 -15.90
CA ALA A 139 5.71 0.04 -14.69
C ALA A 139 4.74 -0.91 -13.97
N ASP A 140 3.47 -0.55 -13.84
CA ASP A 140 2.45 -1.44 -13.26
C ASP A 140 2.25 -2.68 -14.11
N PHE A 141 2.21 -2.50 -15.44
CA PHE A 141 2.09 -3.63 -16.35
C PHE A 141 3.29 -4.58 -16.25
N ALA A 142 4.50 -4.06 -16.05
CA ALA A 142 5.69 -4.88 -15.85
C ALA A 142 5.59 -5.70 -14.55
N THR A 143 5.11 -5.10 -13.46
CA THR A 143 4.83 -5.81 -12.19
C THR A 143 3.78 -6.90 -12.39
N PHE A 144 2.69 -6.57 -13.08
CA PHE A 144 1.61 -7.51 -13.39
C PHE A 144 2.12 -8.73 -14.18
N VAL A 145 2.81 -8.50 -15.31
CA VAL A 145 3.25 -9.59 -16.21
C VAL A 145 4.36 -10.45 -15.59
N ALA A 146 5.21 -9.90 -14.71
CA ALA A 146 6.27 -10.67 -14.05
C ALA A 146 5.72 -11.85 -13.24
N ASN A 147 4.52 -11.68 -12.69
CA ASN A 147 3.86 -12.60 -11.77
C ASN A 147 2.68 -13.37 -12.40
N HIS A 148 2.27 -13.00 -13.61
CA HIS A 148 1.13 -13.60 -14.30
C HIS A 148 1.25 -15.12 -14.54
N ALA A 149 0.11 -15.80 -14.40
CA ALA A 149 -0.09 -17.24 -14.57
C ALA A 149 0.77 -18.11 -13.64
N LYS A 150 1.09 -17.61 -12.45
CA LYS A 150 1.83 -18.34 -11.42
C LYS A 150 1.09 -18.24 -10.08
N PRO A 151 1.11 -19.30 -9.25
CA PRO A 151 0.77 -19.15 -7.84
C PRO A 151 1.70 -18.14 -7.20
N LEU A 152 1.14 -17.14 -6.50
CA LEU A 152 1.92 -16.06 -5.90
C LEU A 152 2.71 -16.53 -4.66
N GLY A 153 2.31 -17.65 -4.05
CA GLY A 153 3.01 -18.23 -2.91
C GLY A 153 2.91 -17.39 -1.63
N VAL A 154 1.97 -16.46 -1.60
CA VAL A 154 1.65 -15.59 -0.47
C VAL A 154 0.25 -15.92 0.05
N SER A 155 0.03 -15.69 1.34
CA SER A 155 -1.27 -15.91 2.00
C SER A 155 -1.93 -14.59 2.45
N ASP A 156 -1.28 -13.47 2.18
CA ASP A 156 -1.69 -12.14 2.59
C ASP A 156 -2.21 -11.36 1.39
N THR A 157 -3.36 -10.71 1.55
CA THR A 157 -4.06 -10.01 0.48
C THR A 157 -3.30 -8.81 -0.06
N ILE A 158 -2.50 -8.14 0.77
CA ILE A 158 -1.72 -6.99 0.33
C ILE A 158 -0.48 -7.46 -0.43
N GLN A 159 0.17 -8.52 0.05
CA GLN A 159 1.29 -9.10 -0.68
C GLN A 159 0.86 -9.71 -2.02
N SER A 160 -0.32 -10.32 -2.11
CA SER A 160 -0.84 -10.80 -3.40
C SER A 160 -1.14 -9.63 -4.34
N TYR A 161 -1.81 -8.58 -3.83
CA TYR A 161 -2.08 -7.36 -4.58
C TYR A 161 -0.83 -6.75 -5.22
N LEU A 162 0.24 -6.58 -4.43
CA LEU A 162 1.51 -6.02 -4.92
C LEU A 162 2.18 -6.89 -6.01
N LEU A 163 1.74 -8.14 -6.16
CA LEU A 163 2.17 -9.07 -7.20
C LEU A 163 1.16 -9.19 -8.36
N GLY A 164 0.11 -8.37 -8.38
CA GLY A 164 -0.86 -8.28 -9.47
C GLY A 164 -2.14 -9.10 -9.31
N ASP A 165 -2.45 -9.56 -8.10
CA ASP A 165 -3.79 -10.07 -7.72
C ASP A 165 -4.75 -8.88 -7.56
N LEU A 166 -5.57 -8.62 -8.56
CA LEU A 166 -6.46 -7.47 -8.62
C LEU A 166 -7.89 -7.80 -8.20
N ASP A 167 -8.28 -9.07 -8.19
CA ASP A 167 -9.61 -9.51 -7.74
C ASP A 167 -9.65 -10.14 -6.34
N GLY A 168 -8.48 -10.41 -5.75
CA GLY A 168 -8.29 -10.81 -4.37
C GLY A 168 -8.38 -12.32 -4.13
N ASP A 169 -8.18 -13.14 -5.15
CA ASP A 169 -8.29 -14.61 -5.07
C ASP A 169 -6.95 -15.34 -4.82
N LEU A 170 -5.88 -14.57 -4.57
CA LEU A 170 -4.52 -15.01 -4.28
C LEU A 170 -3.76 -15.63 -5.46
N ASP A 171 -4.25 -15.42 -6.69
CA ASP A 171 -3.48 -15.64 -7.89
C ASP A 171 -3.38 -14.38 -8.78
N ASN A 172 -2.63 -14.50 -9.87
CA ASN A 172 -2.54 -13.45 -10.88
C ASN A 172 -2.77 -14.14 -12.22
N ASP A 173 -3.99 -14.03 -12.73
CA ASP A 173 -4.43 -14.76 -13.90
C ASP A 173 -5.19 -13.88 -14.91
N ARG A 174 -6.00 -14.53 -15.75
CA ARG A 174 -6.77 -13.85 -16.79
C ARG A 174 -7.82 -12.90 -16.20
N ALA A 175 -8.41 -13.22 -15.05
CA ALA A 175 -9.38 -12.37 -14.36
C ALA A 175 -8.73 -11.03 -14.00
N ASP A 176 -7.56 -11.05 -13.38
CA ASP A 176 -6.81 -9.84 -13.05
C ASP A 176 -6.39 -9.07 -14.29
N PHE A 177 -5.96 -9.78 -15.34
CA PHE A 177 -5.59 -9.11 -16.59
C PHE A 177 -6.77 -8.35 -17.23
N VAL A 178 -7.99 -8.88 -17.12
CA VAL A 178 -9.19 -8.19 -17.60
C VAL A 178 -9.43 -6.91 -16.80
N LEU A 179 -9.21 -6.92 -15.48
CA LEU A 179 -9.29 -5.74 -14.62
C LEU A 179 -8.20 -4.72 -14.98
N PHE A 180 -6.94 -5.14 -15.04
CA PHE A 180 -5.81 -4.27 -15.39
C PHE A 180 -6.04 -3.59 -16.74
N LYS A 181 -6.42 -4.35 -17.76
CA LYS A 181 -6.70 -3.81 -19.10
C LYS A 181 -7.84 -2.78 -19.08
N ALA A 182 -8.92 -3.05 -18.34
CA ALA A 182 -10.04 -2.12 -18.24
C ALA A 182 -9.60 -0.80 -17.59
N ASP A 183 -8.87 -0.88 -16.47
CA ASP A 183 -8.39 0.28 -15.72
C ASP A 183 -7.37 1.08 -16.53
N PHE A 184 -6.41 0.41 -17.18
CA PHE A 184 -5.42 1.06 -18.05
C PHE A 184 -6.10 1.79 -19.21
N ILE A 185 -7.07 1.16 -19.88
CA ILE A 185 -7.81 1.79 -20.99
C ILE A 185 -8.65 2.97 -20.48
N ALA A 186 -9.22 2.88 -19.28
CA ALA A 186 -9.96 3.98 -18.69
C ALA A 186 -9.05 5.18 -18.37
N ALA A 187 -7.83 4.94 -17.88
CA ALA A 187 -6.85 5.97 -17.56
C ALA A 187 -6.17 6.58 -18.80
N ASN A 188 -5.79 5.75 -19.78
CA ASN A 188 -4.87 6.13 -20.87
C ASN A 188 -5.47 6.00 -22.28
N GLY A 189 -6.59 5.30 -22.43
CA GLY A 189 -7.23 5.02 -23.71
C GLY A 189 -6.74 3.74 -24.40
N ALA A 190 -7.57 3.21 -25.31
CA ALA A 190 -7.33 1.94 -26.00
C ALA A 190 -6.09 1.94 -26.90
N ALA A 191 -5.73 3.09 -27.48
CA ALA A 191 -4.54 3.24 -28.30
C ALA A 191 -3.24 3.09 -27.48
N ALA A 192 -3.21 3.62 -26.25
CA ALA A 192 -2.08 3.48 -25.35
C ALA A 192 -1.88 2.00 -24.94
N PHE A 193 -2.97 1.30 -24.62
CA PHE A 193 -2.90 -0.13 -24.30
C PHE A 193 -2.41 -0.97 -25.49
N ALA A 194 -2.82 -0.64 -26.72
CA ALA A 194 -2.32 -1.31 -27.92
C ALA A 194 -0.80 -1.11 -28.11
N ALA A 195 -0.27 0.06 -27.75
CA ALA A 195 1.16 0.34 -27.78
C ALA A 195 1.94 -0.42 -26.70
N LEU A 196 1.35 -0.61 -25.52
CA LEU A 196 1.93 -1.38 -24.41
C LEU A 196 2.21 -2.85 -24.77
N ALA A 197 1.30 -3.46 -25.55
CA ALA A 197 1.50 -4.81 -26.07
C ALA A 197 2.63 -4.90 -27.13
N GLY A 198 2.91 -3.80 -27.84
CA GLY A 198 3.99 -3.72 -28.82
C GLY A 198 5.39 -3.61 -28.22
N SER A 199 5.51 -3.30 -26.93
CA SER A 199 6.79 -3.29 -26.19
C SER A 199 7.18 -4.64 -25.59
N VAL A 200 6.28 -5.63 -25.58
CA VAL A 200 6.63 -7.01 -25.22
C VAL A 200 7.38 -7.62 -26.42
N PRO A 201 8.64 -8.05 -26.28
CA PRO A 201 9.36 -8.69 -27.37
C PRO A 201 8.50 -9.83 -27.89
N GLU A 202 8.07 -9.76 -29.16
CA GLU A 202 7.34 -10.87 -29.73
C GLU A 202 8.21 -12.12 -29.54
N PRO A 203 7.68 -13.19 -28.91
CA PRO A 203 8.44 -14.43 -28.81
C PRO A 203 8.83 -14.83 -30.22
N THR A 204 9.90 -15.58 -30.33
CA THR A 204 10.61 -16.07 -31.53
C THR A 204 9.74 -16.70 -32.64
N SER A 205 8.42 -16.55 -32.66
CA SER A 205 7.47 -16.78 -33.74
C SER A 205 7.96 -16.32 -35.11
N PHE A 206 8.59 -15.16 -35.26
CA PHE A 206 9.22 -14.77 -36.53
C PHE A 206 10.44 -15.63 -36.88
N ALA A 207 11.23 -16.06 -35.88
CA ALA A 207 12.34 -17.00 -36.06
C ALA A 207 11.83 -18.43 -36.38
N LEU A 208 10.71 -18.86 -35.79
CA LEU A 208 10.06 -20.14 -36.09
C LEU A 208 9.41 -20.14 -37.47
N LEU A 209 8.78 -19.03 -37.88
CA LEU A 209 8.23 -18.89 -39.23
C LEU A 209 9.33 -18.91 -40.29
N SER A 210 10.45 -18.22 -40.04
CA SER A 210 11.61 -18.25 -40.96
C SER A 210 12.31 -19.62 -41.00
N LEU A 211 12.40 -20.35 -39.89
CA LEU A 211 12.89 -21.74 -39.88
C LEU A 211 11.94 -22.71 -40.61
N ALA A 212 10.62 -22.54 -40.46
CA ALA A 212 9.62 -23.35 -41.17
C ALA A 212 9.66 -23.11 -42.69
N CYS A 213 9.81 -21.86 -43.13
CA CYS A 213 9.97 -21.51 -44.54
C CYS A 213 11.26 -22.12 -45.14
N LEU A 214 12.38 -22.08 -44.41
CA LEU A 214 13.65 -22.66 -44.86
C LEU A 214 13.61 -24.21 -44.91
N GLY A 215 12.94 -24.85 -43.94
CA GLY A 215 12.73 -26.31 -43.94
C GLY A 215 11.83 -26.80 -45.09
N GLY A 216 10.77 -26.05 -45.42
CA GLY A 216 9.87 -26.35 -46.53
C GLY A 216 10.54 -26.23 -47.91
N LEU A 217 11.42 -25.24 -48.10
CA LEU A 217 12.19 -25.07 -49.33
C LEU A 217 13.22 -26.18 -49.57
N ARG A 218 13.80 -26.74 -48.50
CA ARG A 218 14.76 -27.86 -48.58
C ARG A 218 14.07 -29.18 -48.94
N ARG A 219 12.84 -29.40 -48.46
CA ARG A 219 12.04 -30.61 -48.75
C ARG A 219 11.52 -30.64 -50.19
N ARG A 220 11.23 -29.49 -50.79
CA ARG A 220 10.81 -29.37 -52.20
C ARG A 220 11.92 -29.61 -53.23
N ARG A 221 13.19 -29.59 -52.82
CA ARG A 221 14.34 -29.83 -53.72
C ARG A 221 14.79 -31.29 -53.80
N ASN A 222 14.26 -32.17 -52.95
CA ASN A 222 14.66 -33.57 -52.83
C ASN A 222 13.50 -34.56 -53.15
N GLY A 223 12.48 -34.12 -53.89
CA GLY A 223 11.36 -34.95 -54.36
C GLY A 223 11.16 -34.84 -55.85
#